data_AF-A0A365NFY1-F1
#
_entry.id   AF-A0A365NFY1-F1
#
_cell.length_a   1.000
_cell.length_b   1.000
_cell.length_c   1.000
_cell.angle_alpha   90.00
_cell.angle_beta   90.00
_cell.angle_gamma   90.00
#
_symmetry.space_group_name_H-M   'P 1'
#
loop_
_entity.id
_entity.type
_entity.pdbx_description
1 polymer ?
#
loop_
_entity_poly.entity_id
_entity_poly.type
_entity_poly.pdbx_seq_one_letter_code
_entity_poly.pdbx_strand_id
1 'polypeptide(L)'
;MDSIQSTTAIVARAPQDGKRNWKLEQLQLRAPSENEAIVEMVASGVCHTDLGCGTDPDGTPGFPVPPYPRVLGHEGAGYVRAVGSKVTKVQLGDAVLLSFAFCTQCHNCKFGAPGYCHEFTALNFSGSGEAFQTSKPTSQRVGGSFFGQSSFAKLTRVQETSLVNVTDLITHPEDLKLFAPLGCGIQTGSGTITELAAAKPDDKVAIMGLGGVGLAAIMGAKLRGCKTIIGIDRVPARIEMAKRLGATHGIDTSSVANLGDEVRKITGGSGSTITVDATGVMPLIQQGLDFTANQGKMVLLGVAPMTAGLEISVVPFMVTGKQLIGSMEGGVLPEDYIPRMIRWFQKGQFPIERLIKFYPPQAYVYIAMTKPSSNSSDPEVGHHEALHAIRSAASISMSPELFEKLYLAPPNAVKGDLRKTFGNPTPLALAGFLLALMPLSCDLMGWRGASHFGAASILALLCLLGAFWAWADDYTGHTLLARRLCVGAGALLFVTSFAGWYILLAILLAIVDFPIQIPVGDLSSVIKGKSERDMTLGKQQNS
;
A
#
# COMPACT_ATOMS: atom_id res chain seq x y z
N MET A 1 -16.61 -34.50 -27.52
CA MET A 1 -15.78 -35.15 -26.48
C MET A 1 -14.70 -34.15 -26.13
N ASP A 2 -14.82 -33.50 -24.98
CA ASP A 2 -13.82 -32.54 -24.51
C ASP A 2 -12.52 -33.28 -24.22
N SER A 3 -11.53 -33.15 -25.11
CA SER A 3 -10.24 -33.79 -24.93
C SER A 3 -9.54 -33.15 -23.73
N ILE A 4 -9.51 -33.85 -22.59
CA ILE A 4 -8.71 -33.46 -21.42
C ILE A 4 -7.24 -33.62 -21.80
N GLN A 5 -6.48 -32.54 -21.68
CA GLN A 5 -5.04 -32.53 -21.97
C GLN A 5 -4.25 -32.58 -20.67
N SER A 6 -3.09 -33.24 -20.67
CA SER A 6 -2.16 -33.27 -19.54
C SER A 6 -1.14 -32.14 -19.66
N THR A 7 -0.77 -31.53 -18.54
CA THR A 7 0.21 -30.44 -18.47
C THR A 7 1.04 -30.54 -17.20
N THR A 8 2.32 -30.17 -17.28
CA THR A 8 3.13 -29.97 -16.08
C THR A 8 3.07 -28.49 -15.68
N ALA A 9 2.80 -28.21 -14.41
CA ALA A 9 2.68 -26.85 -13.90
C ALA A 9 3.37 -26.66 -12.56
N ILE A 10 3.80 -25.42 -12.28
CA ILE A 10 4.22 -25.00 -10.94
C ILE A 10 2.96 -24.63 -10.16
N VAL A 11 2.67 -25.41 -9.13
CA VAL A 11 1.50 -25.26 -8.27
C VAL A 11 1.93 -24.63 -6.96
N ALA A 12 1.39 -23.45 -6.67
CA ALA A 12 1.48 -22.83 -5.35
C ALA A 12 0.39 -23.40 -4.45
N ARG A 13 0.77 -23.89 -3.27
CA ARG A 13 -0.12 -24.33 -2.21
C ARG A 13 0.01 -23.37 -1.03
N ALA A 14 -0.98 -23.43 -0.13
CA ALA A 14 -0.95 -22.66 1.10
C ALA A 14 0.39 -22.85 1.81
N PRO A 15 1.02 -21.77 2.31
CA PRO A 15 2.26 -21.86 3.07
C PRO A 15 2.14 -22.86 4.22
N GLN A 16 3.20 -23.63 4.45
CA GLN A 16 3.29 -24.59 5.55
C GLN A 16 4.39 -24.13 6.50
N ASP A 17 4.08 -23.97 7.79
CA ASP A 17 5.01 -23.48 8.82
C ASP A 17 5.70 -22.15 8.44
N GLY A 18 4.93 -21.22 7.85
CA GLY A 18 5.43 -19.93 7.37
C GLY A 18 6.31 -19.99 6.12
N LYS A 19 6.51 -21.18 5.52
CA LYS A 19 7.33 -21.39 4.32
C LYS A 19 6.45 -21.60 3.09
N ARG A 20 6.92 -21.08 1.95
CA ARG A 20 6.30 -21.30 0.64
C ARG A 20 6.25 -22.78 0.29
N ASN A 21 5.13 -23.24 -0.27
CA ASN A 21 4.92 -24.61 -0.69
C ASN A 21 4.59 -24.67 -2.18
N TRP A 22 5.63 -24.61 -3.02
CA TRP A 22 5.47 -24.60 -4.48
C TRP A 22 6.10 -25.87 -5.06
N LYS A 23 5.42 -26.54 -6.00
CA LYS A 23 5.89 -27.80 -6.57
C LYS A 23 5.56 -27.91 -8.06
N LEU A 24 6.39 -28.63 -8.81
CA LEU A 24 6.01 -29.08 -10.15
C LEU A 24 5.08 -30.30 -10.01
N GLU A 25 3.88 -30.21 -10.60
CA GLU A 25 2.86 -31.25 -10.54
C GLU A 25 2.26 -31.50 -11.93
N GLN A 26 1.75 -32.72 -12.14
CA GLN A 26 1.01 -33.09 -13.35
C GLN A 26 -0.48 -32.78 -13.18
N LEU A 27 -0.96 -31.85 -13.99
CA LEU A 27 -2.33 -31.38 -14.01
C LEU A 27 -3.02 -31.73 -15.33
N GLN A 28 -4.32 -31.52 -15.34
CA GLN A 28 -5.19 -31.67 -16.48
C GLN A 28 -5.93 -30.36 -16.75
N LEU A 29 -6.19 -30.05 -18.03
CA LEU A 29 -6.98 -28.92 -18.47
C LEU A 29 -8.02 -29.36 -19.51
N ARG A 30 -9.19 -28.71 -19.49
CA ARG A 30 -10.20 -28.87 -20.55
C ARG A 30 -9.76 -28.20 -21.86
N ALA A 31 -10.44 -28.58 -22.95
CA ALA A 31 -10.41 -27.86 -24.22
C ALA A 31 -10.75 -26.35 -24.05
N PRO A 32 -10.28 -25.46 -24.95
CA PRO A 32 -10.58 -24.03 -24.83
C PRO A 32 -12.07 -23.77 -25.07
N SER A 33 -12.61 -22.79 -24.35
CA SER A 33 -13.93 -22.21 -24.62
C SER A 33 -13.90 -21.35 -25.89
N GLU A 34 -15.06 -20.86 -26.32
CA GLU A 34 -15.21 -20.06 -27.55
C GLU A 34 -14.22 -18.90 -27.73
N ASN A 35 -13.88 -18.17 -26.65
CA ASN A 35 -12.96 -17.01 -26.68
C ASN A 35 -11.59 -17.32 -26.06
N GLU A 36 -11.25 -18.60 -25.89
CA GLU A 36 -9.98 -19.05 -25.32
C GLU A 36 -9.10 -19.72 -26.38
N ALA A 37 -7.79 -19.74 -26.14
CA ALA A 37 -6.85 -20.60 -26.85
C ALA A 37 -6.09 -21.49 -25.87
N ILE A 38 -5.50 -22.58 -26.36
CA ILE A 38 -4.46 -23.32 -25.64
C ILE A 38 -3.11 -22.92 -26.22
N VAL A 39 -2.19 -22.54 -25.35
CA VAL A 39 -0.81 -22.20 -25.73
C VAL A 39 0.15 -23.17 -25.06
N GLU A 40 1.10 -23.69 -25.83
CA GLU A 40 2.26 -24.41 -25.33
C GLU A 40 3.37 -23.43 -25.00
N MET A 41 3.67 -23.29 -23.71
CA MET A 41 4.71 -22.40 -23.22
C MET A 41 6.10 -22.88 -23.65
N VAL A 42 6.88 -21.93 -24.15
CA VAL A 42 8.32 -22.01 -24.37
C VAL A 42 9.05 -21.43 -23.16
N ALA A 43 8.56 -20.31 -22.63
CA ALA A 43 9.04 -19.68 -21.41
C ALA A 43 7.93 -18.86 -20.73
N SER A 44 8.15 -18.57 -19.45
CA SER A 44 7.42 -17.53 -18.72
C SER A 44 8.41 -16.67 -17.97
N GLY A 45 8.24 -15.35 -18.07
CA GLY A 45 8.89 -14.43 -17.15
C GLY A 45 8.40 -14.65 -15.71
N VAL A 46 9.19 -14.15 -14.76
CA VAL A 46 8.94 -14.27 -13.32
C VAL A 46 8.94 -12.87 -12.73
N CYS A 47 7.83 -12.49 -12.11
CA CYS A 47 7.65 -11.15 -11.58
C CYS A 47 7.36 -11.20 -10.06
N HIS A 48 7.59 -10.08 -9.37
CA HIS A 48 7.32 -9.96 -7.93
C HIS A 48 5.84 -10.17 -7.62
N THR A 49 4.94 -9.83 -8.56
CA THR A 49 3.50 -10.08 -8.45
C THR A 49 3.19 -11.56 -8.27
N ASP A 50 3.85 -12.46 -9.01
CA ASP A 50 3.63 -13.91 -8.85
C ASP A 50 4.05 -14.37 -7.45
N LEU A 51 5.17 -13.85 -6.94
CA LEU A 51 5.67 -14.20 -5.62
C LEU A 51 4.74 -13.70 -4.51
N GLY A 52 4.21 -12.48 -4.61
CA GLY A 52 3.24 -11.94 -3.66
C GLY A 52 1.95 -12.76 -3.65
N CYS A 53 1.29 -12.85 -4.81
CA CYS A 53 0.02 -13.54 -4.98
C CYS A 53 0.08 -15.05 -4.67
N GLY A 54 1.23 -15.70 -4.88
CA GLY A 54 1.42 -17.11 -4.52
C GLY A 54 1.86 -17.35 -3.08
N THR A 55 1.96 -16.30 -2.26
CA THR A 55 2.13 -16.39 -0.80
C THR A 55 0.95 -15.86 -0.02
N ASP A 56 0.11 -15.01 -0.62
CA ASP A 56 -1.03 -14.43 0.05
C ASP A 56 -2.03 -15.51 0.49
N PRO A 57 -2.53 -15.45 1.73
CA PRO A 57 -3.63 -16.30 2.18
C PRO A 57 -4.87 -16.15 1.28
N ASP A 58 -5.69 -17.21 1.22
CA ASP A 58 -6.98 -17.11 0.57
C ASP A 58 -7.87 -16.09 1.31
N GLY A 59 -8.55 -15.22 0.56
CA GLY A 59 -9.41 -14.18 1.12
C GLY A 59 -8.69 -12.93 1.61
N THR A 60 -7.39 -12.74 1.31
CA THR A 60 -6.69 -11.47 1.54
C THR A 60 -7.49 -10.29 0.95
N PRO A 61 -7.92 -9.32 1.78
CA PRO A 61 -8.68 -8.18 1.29
C PRO A 61 -7.89 -7.36 0.26
N GLY A 62 -8.56 -6.95 -0.82
CA GLY A 62 -7.99 -6.03 -1.82
C GLY A 62 -7.28 -6.69 -3.01
N PHE A 63 -6.80 -7.93 -2.89
CA PHE A 63 -6.24 -8.71 -3.99
C PHE A 63 -6.91 -10.09 -4.06
N PRO A 64 -8.06 -10.22 -4.76
CA PRO A 64 -8.68 -11.52 -4.96
C PRO A 64 -7.83 -12.33 -5.92
N VAL A 65 -7.10 -13.33 -5.42
CA VAL A 65 -6.25 -14.26 -6.20
C VAL A 65 -6.95 -15.64 -6.23
N PRO A 66 -6.79 -16.51 -7.26
CA PRO A 66 -7.53 -17.77 -7.32
C PRO A 66 -7.17 -18.64 -6.10
N PRO A 67 -8.12 -19.36 -5.46
CA PRO A 67 -7.87 -20.05 -4.20
C PRO A 67 -6.76 -21.10 -4.33
N TYR A 68 -6.06 -21.39 -3.22
CA TYR A 68 -5.10 -22.51 -3.19
C TYR A 68 -5.82 -23.86 -3.41
N PRO A 69 -5.13 -24.85 -4.04
CA PRO A 69 -3.88 -24.73 -4.78
C PRO A 69 -4.08 -23.95 -6.09
N ARG A 70 -3.09 -23.18 -6.54
CA ARG A 70 -3.20 -22.28 -7.70
C ARG A 70 -1.97 -22.31 -8.61
N VAL A 71 -2.17 -22.09 -9.91
CA VAL A 71 -1.11 -21.88 -10.91
C VAL A 71 -1.06 -20.41 -11.30
N LEU A 72 0.13 -19.80 -11.21
CA LEU A 72 0.39 -18.39 -11.50
C LEU A 72 1.15 -18.23 -12.83
N GLY A 73 1.94 -17.15 -12.96
CA GLY A 73 2.64 -16.79 -14.17
C GLY A 73 1.78 -15.90 -15.06
N HIS A 74 2.35 -14.76 -15.45
CA HIS A 74 1.66 -13.75 -16.27
C HIS A 74 2.55 -13.10 -17.34
N GLU A 75 3.68 -13.73 -17.67
CA GLU A 75 4.64 -13.25 -18.67
C GLU A 75 4.95 -14.40 -19.64
N GLY A 76 3.93 -15.05 -20.19
CA GLY A 76 4.08 -16.24 -21.03
C GLY A 76 4.51 -15.94 -22.48
N ALA A 77 5.25 -16.89 -23.07
CA ALA A 77 5.61 -16.90 -24.48
C ALA A 77 5.55 -18.33 -25.02
N GLY A 78 4.95 -18.54 -26.19
CA GLY A 78 4.73 -19.89 -26.70
C GLY A 78 4.10 -19.98 -28.06
N TYR A 79 3.58 -21.17 -28.37
CA TYR A 79 2.90 -21.47 -29.63
C TYR A 79 1.46 -21.90 -29.39
N VAL A 80 0.54 -21.41 -30.22
CA VAL A 80 -0.87 -21.80 -30.16
C VAL A 80 -1.05 -23.26 -30.56
N ARG A 81 -1.83 -24.01 -29.77
CA ARG A 81 -2.13 -25.46 -29.96
C ARG A 81 -3.59 -25.77 -30.18
N ALA A 82 -4.49 -24.90 -29.76
CA ALA A 82 -5.91 -24.98 -30.07
C ALA A 82 -6.55 -23.60 -29.92
N VAL A 83 -7.63 -23.35 -30.65
CA VAL A 83 -8.39 -22.09 -30.57
C VAL A 83 -9.87 -22.39 -30.40
N GLY A 84 -10.56 -21.55 -29.64
CA GLY A 84 -12.01 -21.55 -29.53
C GLY A 84 -12.68 -21.08 -30.81
N SER A 85 -13.97 -21.36 -30.95
CA SER A 85 -14.75 -21.08 -32.17
C SER A 85 -14.91 -19.59 -32.50
N LYS A 86 -14.70 -18.69 -31.54
CA LYS A 86 -14.80 -17.23 -31.73
C LYS A 86 -13.45 -16.53 -31.75
N VAL A 87 -12.35 -17.26 -31.58
CA VAL A 87 -11.01 -16.69 -31.65
C VAL A 87 -10.70 -16.32 -33.10
N THR A 88 -10.24 -15.09 -33.29
CA THR A 88 -9.92 -14.48 -34.58
C THR A 88 -8.50 -13.94 -34.65
N LYS A 89 -7.86 -13.63 -33.52
CA LYS A 89 -6.51 -13.02 -33.48
C LYS A 89 -5.37 -13.97 -33.81
N VAL A 90 -5.57 -15.27 -33.63
CA VAL A 90 -4.53 -16.29 -33.77
C VAL A 90 -5.10 -17.59 -34.33
N GLN A 91 -4.21 -18.42 -34.88
CA GLN A 91 -4.49 -19.77 -35.34
C GLN A 91 -3.46 -20.78 -34.82
N LEU A 92 -3.72 -22.07 -35.03
CA LEU A 92 -2.80 -23.15 -34.67
C LEU A 92 -1.40 -22.90 -35.25
N GLY A 93 -0.38 -22.97 -34.40
CA GLY A 93 1.02 -22.81 -34.79
C GLY A 93 1.58 -21.39 -34.66
N ASP A 94 0.73 -20.37 -34.48
CA ASP A 94 1.21 -18.99 -34.30
C ASP A 94 2.09 -18.85 -33.06
N ALA A 95 3.14 -18.03 -33.19
CA ALA A 95 3.99 -17.62 -32.07
C ALA A 95 3.34 -16.44 -31.35
N VAL A 96 3.20 -16.54 -30.03
CA VAL A 96 2.48 -15.56 -29.22
C VAL A 96 3.26 -15.16 -27.97
N LEU A 97 3.09 -13.90 -27.59
CA LEU A 97 3.41 -13.39 -26.26
C LEU A 97 2.11 -13.12 -25.52
N LEU A 98 2.11 -13.35 -24.21
CA LEU A 98 0.94 -13.19 -23.36
C LEU A 98 1.07 -11.94 -22.50
N SER A 99 0.05 -11.10 -22.52
CA SER A 99 -0.11 -9.95 -21.62
C SER A 99 -1.30 -10.17 -20.68
N PHE A 100 -2.06 -9.13 -20.36
CA PHE A 100 -3.23 -9.20 -19.47
C PHE A 100 -4.53 -9.28 -20.27
N ALA A 101 -5.57 -9.87 -19.67
CA ALA A 101 -6.91 -9.95 -20.25
C ALA A 101 -7.75 -8.69 -19.95
N PHE A 102 -8.66 -8.35 -20.85
CA PHE A 102 -9.59 -7.22 -20.70
C PHE A 102 -10.92 -7.49 -21.41
N CYS A 103 -11.99 -6.75 -21.06
CA CYS A 103 -13.36 -7.09 -21.46
C CYS A 103 -13.79 -6.60 -22.85
N THR A 104 -13.00 -5.75 -23.52
CA THR A 104 -13.28 -5.11 -24.84
C THR A 104 -14.49 -4.16 -24.90
N GLN A 105 -15.42 -4.22 -23.95
CA GLN A 105 -16.73 -3.55 -24.06
C GLN A 105 -16.86 -2.28 -23.23
N CYS A 106 -16.09 -2.14 -22.13
CA CYS A 106 -16.16 -0.96 -21.28
C CYS A 106 -15.54 0.27 -21.94
N HIS A 107 -15.81 1.46 -21.38
CA HIS A 107 -15.28 2.74 -21.86
C HIS A 107 -13.75 2.66 -22.07
N ASN A 108 -12.99 2.32 -21.03
CA ASN A 108 -11.53 2.30 -21.10
C ASN A 108 -10.99 1.33 -22.18
N CYS A 109 -11.64 0.17 -22.36
CA CYS A 109 -11.24 -0.76 -23.42
C CYS A 109 -11.51 -0.19 -24.82
N LYS A 110 -12.66 0.45 -25.04
CA LYS A 110 -13.04 1.05 -26.34
C LYS A 110 -12.15 2.25 -26.72
N PHE A 111 -11.59 2.94 -25.73
CA PHE A 111 -10.72 4.11 -25.93
C PHE A 111 -9.24 3.81 -25.73
N GLY A 112 -8.81 2.55 -25.89
CA GLY A 112 -7.39 2.19 -25.98
C GLY A 112 -6.62 2.16 -24.66
N ALA A 113 -7.31 2.12 -23.51
CA ALA A 113 -6.72 2.06 -22.18
C ALA A 113 -7.10 0.78 -21.41
N PRO A 114 -6.86 -0.43 -21.97
CA PRO A 114 -7.36 -1.68 -21.39
C PRO A 114 -6.75 -2.01 -20.01
N GLY A 115 -5.61 -1.43 -19.64
CA GLY A 115 -5.03 -1.54 -18.29
C GLY A 115 -5.95 -0.99 -17.18
N TYR A 116 -6.93 -0.15 -17.52
CA TYR A 116 -7.94 0.37 -16.61
C TYR A 116 -9.33 -0.26 -16.86
N CYS A 117 -9.39 -1.47 -17.42
CA CYS A 117 -10.65 -2.18 -17.63
C CYS A 117 -11.46 -2.30 -16.32
N HIS A 118 -12.78 -2.11 -16.37
CA HIS A 118 -13.64 -2.26 -15.19
C HIS A 118 -13.64 -3.70 -14.66
N GLU A 119 -13.41 -4.67 -15.55
CA GLU A 119 -13.33 -6.09 -15.22
C GLU A 119 -11.88 -6.56 -15.00
N PHE A 120 -10.90 -5.64 -14.92
CA PHE A 120 -9.47 -6.00 -14.86
C PHE A 120 -9.19 -6.96 -13.71
N THR A 121 -9.70 -6.66 -12.51
CA THR A 121 -9.50 -7.48 -11.32
C THR A 121 -10.09 -8.88 -11.47
N ALA A 122 -11.31 -9.00 -12.01
CA ALA A 122 -11.97 -10.28 -12.20
C ALA A 122 -11.23 -11.15 -13.23
N LEU A 123 -10.80 -10.55 -14.34
CA LEU A 123 -10.14 -11.24 -15.44
C LEU A 123 -8.69 -11.64 -15.14
N ASN A 124 -7.97 -10.85 -14.33
CA ASN A 124 -6.53 -11.03 -14.14
C ASN A 124 -6.14 -11.52 -12.75
N PHE A 125 -6.81 -11.08 -11.69
CA PHE A 125 -6.47 -11.50 -10.34
C PHE A 125 -7.39 -12.62 -9.86
N SER A 126 -8.71 -12.47 -9.98
CA SER A 126 -9.64 -13.47 -9.43
C SER A 126 -9.55 -14.81 -10.16
N GLY A 127 -9.34 -14.77 -11.48
CA GLY A 127 -9.14 -15.94 -12.32
C GLY A 127 -10.28 -16.96 -12.18
N SER A 128 -9.92 -18.24 -12.16
CA SER A 128 -10.85 -19.34 -11.96
C SER A 128 -10.34 -20.29 -10.89
N GLY A 129 -11.21 -20.70 -9.96
CA GLY A 129 -10.91 -21.76 -8.99
C GLY A 129 -10.87 -23.18 -9.58
N GLU A 130 -11.18 -23.32 -10.88
CA GLU A 130 -11.25 -24.60 -11.59
C GLU A 130 -10.47 -24.56 -12.91
N ALA A 131 -9.38 -23.79 -12.94
CA ALA A 131 -8.58 -23.65 -14.14
C ALA A 131 -7.95 -25.00 -14.55
N PHE A 132 -7.48 -25.77 -13.57
CA PHE A 132 -6.87 -27.08 -13.75
C PHE A 132 -7.47 -28.11 -12.78
N GLN A 133 -7.13 -29.38 -13.00
CA GLN A 133 -7.42 -30.48 -12.07
C GLN A 133 -6.17 -31.34 -11.86
N THR A 134 -5.95 -31.87 -10.66
CA THR A 134 -4.87 -32.83 -10.44
C THR A 134 -5.16 -34.14 -11.18
N SER A 135 -4.10 -34.84 -11.59
CA SER A 135 -4.25 -36.20 -12.12
C SER A 135 -4.87 -37.14 -11.06
N LYS A 136 -5.57 -38.20 -11.50
CA LYS A 136 -6.17 -39.22 -10.61
C LYS A 136 -5.15 -39.74 -9.58
N PRO A 137 -5.55 -40.06 -8.34
CA PRO A 137 -6.92 -40.41 -7.90
C PRO A 137 -7.73 -39.27 -7.25
N THR A 138 -7.17 -38.10 -6.99
CA THR A 138 -7.83 -37.06 -6.17
C THR A 138 -8.66 -36.04 -6.96
N SER A 139 -8.45 -35.91 -8.28
CA SER A 139 -9.14 -34.95 -9.18
C SER A 139 -9.42 -33.58 -8.54
N GLN A 140 -8.48 -33.07 -7.73
CA GLN A 140 -8.66 -31.84 -6.97
C GLN A 140 -8.68 -30.65 -7.94
N ARG A 141 -9.63 -29.73 -7.77
CA ARG A 141 -9.68 -28.46 -8.49
C ARG A 141 -8.46 -27.60 -8.12
N VAL A 142 -7.80 -27.03 -9.11
CA VAL A 142 -6.65 -26.14 -8.96
C VAL A 142 -6.97 -24.82 -9.63
N GLY A 143 -6.80 -23.73 -8.88
CA GLY A 143 -7.00 -22.37 -9.36
C GLY A 143 -6.01 -21.97 -10.46
N GLY A 144 -6.38 -20.98 -11.26
CA GLY A 144 -5.56 -20.43 -12.33
C GLY A 144 -6.30 -19.36 -13.11
N SER A 145 -6.03 -19.24 -14.41
CA SER A 145 -6.45 -18.09 -15.22
C SER A 145 -5.92 -16.76 -14.66
N PHE A 146 -4.78 -16.79 -13.98
CA PHE A 146 -4.08 -15.60 -13.49
C PHE A 146 -3.59 -14.79 -14.69
N PHE A 147 -3.92 -13.50 -14.72
CA PHE A 147 -3.75 -12.59 -15.87
C PHE A 147 -4.41 -13.11 -17.16
N GLY A 148 -5.48 -13.90 -17.01
CA GLY A 148 -6.11 -14.60 -18.12
C GLY A 148 -5.23 -15.64 -18.80
N GLN A 149 -4.18 -16.13 -18.13
CA GLN A 149 -3.22 -17.08 -18.70
C GLN A 149 -2.72 -18.19 -17.77
N SER A 150 -2.19 -17.90 -16.57
CA SER A 150 -1.45 -18.86 -15.73
C SER A 150 -0.29 -19.55 -16.47
N SER A 151 0.70 -18.78 -16.92
CA SER A 151 1.82 -19.25 -17.76
C SER A 151 2.87 -20.11 -17.06
N PHE A 152 2.77 -20.35 -15.75
CA PHE A 152 3.60 -21.35 -15.07
C PHE A 152 3.12 -22.80 -15.30
N ALA A 153 2.56 -23.08 -16.49
CA ALA A 153 2.19 -24.40 -16.97
C ALA A 153 2.70 -24.61 -18.39
N LYS A 154 3.10 -25.84 -18.73
CA LYS A 154 3.61 -26.17 -20.08
C LYS A 154 2.55 -25.99 -21.16
N LEU A 155 1.31 -26.35 -20.86
CA LEU A 155 0.09 -26.03 -21.60
C LEU A 155 -0.87 -25.31 -20.66
N THR A 156 -1.47 -24.22 -21.13
CA THR A 156 -2.50 -23.48 -20.38
C THR A 156 -3.57 -22.91 -21.30
N ARG A 157 -4.74 -22.63 -20.74
CA ARG A 157 -5.80 -21.88 -21.41
C ARG A 157 -5.58 -20.40 -21.22
N VAL A 158 -5.71 -19.65 -22.30
CA VAL A 158 -5.52 -18.21 -22.31
C VAL A 158 -6.73 -17.52 -22.92
N GLN A 159 -7.08 -16.35 -22.40
CA GLN A 159 -8.10 -15.50 -23.01
C GLN A 159 -7.56 -14.90 -24.31
N GLU A 160 -8.38 -14.81 -25.36
CA GLU A 160 -7.95 -14.19 -26.61
C GLU A 160 -7.41 -12.77 -26.43
N THR A 161 -7.96 -12.01 -25.49
CA THR A 161 -7.56 -10.61 -25.26
C THR A 161 -6.18 -10.46 -24.64
N SER A 162 -5.62 -11.51 -24.02
CA SER A 162 -4.24 -11.49 -23.53
C SER A 162 -3.22 -11.97 -24.56
N LEU A 163 -3.65 -12.51 -25.71
CA LEU A 163 -2.78 -12.96 -26.78
C LEU A 163 -2.29 -11.79 -27.63
N VAL A 164 -0.98 -11.76 -27.88
CA VAL A 164 -0.37 -10.92 -28.91
C VAL A 164 0.37 -11.82 -29.90
N ASN A 165 -0.12 -11.84 -31.14
CA ASN A 165 0.53 -12.55 -32.24
C ASN A 165 1.84 -11.85 -32.61
N VAL A 166 2.93 -12.60 -32.60
CA VAL A 166 4.27 -12.10 -32.93
C VAL A 166 4.96 -12.96 -33.98
N THR A 167 4.23 -13.85 -34.68
CA THR A 167 4.80 -14.80 -35.65
C THR A 167 5.77 -14.13 -36.63
N ASP A 168 5.38 -12.98 -37.20
CA ASP A 168 6.19 -12.26 -38.19
C ASP A 168 7.37 -11.46 -37.58
N LEU A 169 7.49 -11.43 -36.26
CA LEU A 169 8.53 -10.71 -35.52
C LEU A 169 9.56 -11.64 -34.89
N ILE A 170 9.27 -12.95 -34.84
CA ILE A 170 10.17 -13.97 -34.30
C ILE A 170 11.10 -14.44 -35.42
N THR A 171 12.40 -14.26 -35.22
CA THR A 171 13.44 -14.70 -36.16
C THR A 171 14.06 -16.03 -35.75
N HIS A 172 14.07 -16.32 -34.45
CA HIS A 172 14.59 -17.55 -33.87
C HIS A 172 13.67 -18.03 -32.74
N PRO A 173 13.44 -19.34 -32.54
CA PRO A 173 12.58 -19.83 -31.46
C PRO A 173 12.96 -19.36 -30.04
N GLU A 174 14.25 -19.06 -29.83
CA GLU A 174 14.76 -18.53 -28.56
C GLU A 174 14.32 -17.08 -28.29
N ASP A 175 13.92 -16.33 -29.32
CA ASP A 175 13.40 -14.96 -29.18
C ASP A 175 12.16 -14.95 -28.26
N LEU A 176 11.32 -15.99 -28.32
CA LEU A 176 10.18 -16.13 -27.41
C LEU A 176 10.60 -16.18 -25.94
N LYS A 177 11.73 -16.83 -25.63
CA LYS A 177 12.24 -16.86 -24.25
C LYS A 177 12.68 -15.48 -23.79
N LEU A 178 13.33 -14.74 -24.69
CA LEU A 178 13.79 -13.39 -24.44
C LEU A 178 12.63 -12.39 -24.30
N PHE A 179 11.58 -12.55 -25.10
CA PHE A 179 10.48 -11.60 -25.16
C PHE A 179 9.33 -11.88 -24.19
N ALA A 180 9.35 -13.01 -23.47
CA ALA A 180 8.32 -13.36 -22.49
C ALA A 180 7.98 -12.23 -21.49
N PRO A 181 8.96 -11.50 -20.91
CA PRO A 181 8.68 -10.40 -19.96
C PRO A 181 8.07 -9.13 -20.58
N LEU A 182 7.94 -9.05 -21.91
CA LEU A 182 7.33 -7.91 -22.58
C LEU A 182 5.83 -7.76 -22.24
N GLY A 183 5.17 -8.84 -21.81
CA GLY A 183 3.76 -8.86 -21.49
C GLY A 183 3.33 -8.20 -20.18
N CYS A 184 4.28 -7.80 -19.31
CA CYS A 184 3.97 -7.16 -18.03
C CYS A 184 5.06 -6.13 -17.65
N GLY A 185 6.14 -6.56 -16.97
CA GLY A 185 7.05 -5.61 -16.31
C GLY A 185 7.75 -4.64 -17.28
N ILE A 186 8.15 -5.13 -18.45
CA ILE A 186 8.89 -4.33 -19.43
C ILE A 186 7.98 -3.35 -20.17
N GLN A 187 6.75 -3.76 -20.56
CA GLN A 187 5.78 -2.83 -21.12
C GLN A 187 5.35 -1.80 -20.09
N THR A 188 5.20 -2.20 -18.83
CA THR A 188 4.76 -1.30 -17.76
C THR A 188 5.72 -0.12 -17.66
N GLY A 189 7.00 -0.38 -17.43
CA GLY A 189 7.97 0.70 -17.25
C GLY A 189 8.16 1.58 -18.48
N SER A 190 8.35 0.96 -19.64
CA SER A 190 8.59 1.71 -20.88
C SER A 190 7.34 2.47 -21.35
N GLY A 191 6.15 1.87 -21.23
CA GLY A 191 4.86 2.46 -21.58
C GLY A 191 4.51 3.63 -20.67
N THR A 192 4.79 3.53 -19.37
CA THR A 192 4.62 4.64 -18.42
C THR A 192 5.32 5.90 -18.89
N ILE A 193 6.53 5.78 -19.45
CA ILE A 193 7.29 6.93 -19.93
C ILE A 193 6.84 7.36 -21.33
N THR A 194 6.71 6.41 -22.25
CA THR A 194 6.51 6.71 -23.67
C THR A 194 5.08 7.11 -24.01
N GLU A 195 4.08 6.46 -23.40
CA GLU A 195 2.66 6.66 -23.68
C GLU A 195 1.99 7.49 -22.58
N LEU A 196 2.02 7.04 -21.33
CA LEU A 196 1.25 7.66 -20.24
C LEU A 196 1.80 9.04 -19.83
N ALA A 197 3.09 9.12 -19.53
CA ALA A 197 3.75 10.39 -19.24
C ALA A 197 4.01 11.19 -20.53
N ALA A 198 4.01 10.52 -21.69
CA ALA A 198 4.25 11.09 -23.01
C ALA A 198 5.53 11.93 -23.07
N ALA A 199 6.62 11.41 -22.50
CA ALA A 199 7.87 12.15 -22.30
C ALA A 199 8.42 12.75 -23.60
N LYS A 200 9.02 13.92 -23.50
CA LYS A 200 9.62 14.70 -24.59
C LYS A 200 11.11 14.93 -24.34
N PRO A 201 11.90 15.32 -25.35
CA PRO A 201 13.34 15.51 -25.19
C PRO A 201 13.77 16.52 -24.10
N ASP A 202 12.92 17.50 -23.82
CA ASP A 202 13.10 18.54 -22.78
C ASP A 202 12.69 18.08 -21.38
N ASP A 203 12.02 16.93 -21.24
CA ASP A 203 11.67 16.38 -19.94
C ASP A 203 12.91 15.93 -19.16
N LYS A 204 12.85 16.18 -17.85
CA LYS A 204 13.83 15.74 -16.85
C LYS A 204 13.19 14.61 -16.06
N VAL A 205 13.61 13.38 -16.35
CA VAL A 205 12.97 12.17 -15.85
C VAL A 205 13.73 11.63 -14.65
N ALA A 206 13.03 11.41 -13.53
CA ALA A 206 13.53 10.71 -12.36
C ALA A 206 12.76 9.40 -12.17
N ILE A 207 13.48 8.29 -12.01
CA ILE A 207 12.89 6.95 -11.81
C ILE A 207 13.40 6.38 -10.51
N MET A 208 12.49 6.18 -9.56
CA MET A 208 12.75 5.60 -8.25
C MET A 208 12.47 4.09 -8.28
N GLY A 209 13.48 3.30 -7.92
CA GLY A 209 13.45 1.85 -8.01
C GLY A 209 13.94 1.36 -9.36
N LEU A 210 15.12 0.72 -9.38
CA LEU A 210 15.77 0.24 -10.60
C LEU A 210 15.69 -1.29 -10.71
N GLY A 211 14.50 -1.83 -10.43
CA GLY A 211 14.13 -3.21 -10.80
C GLY A 211 13.87 -3.36 -12.30
N GLY A 212 13.34 -4.52 -12.73
CA GLY A 212 13.05 -4.76 -14.16
C GLY A 212 12.14 -3.69 -14.77
N VAL A 213 11.12 -3.25 -14.04
CA VAL A 213 10.20 -2.21 -14.47
C VAL A 213 10.88 -0.83 -14.56
N GLY A 214 11.58 -0.41 -13.51
CA GLY A 214 12.29 0.89 -13.52
C GLY A 214 13.37 0.96 -14.59
N LEU A 215 14.12 -0.13 -14.83
CA LEU A 215 15.11 -0.19 -15.91
C LEU A 215 14.45 -0.13 -17.30
N ALA A 216 13.25 -0.69 -17.47
CA ALA A 216 12.46 -0.50 -18.69
C ALA A 216 12.00 0.96 -18.86
N ALA A 217 11.65 1.65 -17.78
CA ALA A 217 11.35 3.08 -17.80
C ALA A 217 12.56 3.93 -18.20
N ILE A 218 13.77 3.59 -17.71
CA ILE A 218 15.02 4.26 -18.12
C ILE A 218 15.22 4.15 -19.64
N MET A 219 15.05 2.94 -20.19
CA MET A 219 15.15 2.72 -21.63
C MET A 219 14.05 3.47 -22.39
N GLY A 220 12.82 3.52 -21.86
CA GLY A 220 11.72 4.34 -22.40
C GLY A 220 12.07 5.83 -22.48
N ALA A 221 12.66 6.40 -21.44
CA ALA A 221 13.08 7.80 -21.43
C ALA A 221 14.18 8.07 -22.47
N LYS A 222 15.13 7.14 -22.62
CA LYS A 222 16.16 7.22 -23.66
C LYS A 222 15.56 7.17 -25.06
N LEU A 223 14.59 6.29 -25.31
CA LEU A 223 13.88 6.20 -26.59
C LEU A 223 13.14 7.49 -26.96
N ARG A 224 12.64 8.23 -25.95
CA ARG A 224 12.01 9.54 -26.14
C ARG A 224 12.99 10.71 -26.29
N GLY A 225 14.30 10.43 -26.23
CA GLY A 225 15.35 11.42 -26.40
C GLY A 225 15.52 12.37 -25.20
N CYS A 226 15.02 12.01 -24.02
CA CYS A 226 15.18 12.82 -22.81
C CYS A 226 16.67 12.98 -22.49
N LYS A 227 17.11 14.23 -22.28
CA LYS A 227 18.53 14.55 -22.04
C LYS A 227 18.94 14.43 -20.57
N THR A 228 17.99 14.46 -19.65
CA THR A 228 18.21 14.28 -18.22
C THR A 228 17.37 13.11 -17.73
N ILE A 229 18.03 11.99 -17.45
CA ILE A 229 17.44 10.75 -16.97
C ILE A 229 18.20 10.35 -15.69
N ILE A 230 17.50 10.34 -14.56
CA ILE A 230 18.05 10.09 -13.22
C ILE A 230 17.51 8.74 -12.73
N GLY A 231 18.39 7.76 -12.53
CA GLY A 231 18.05 6.49 -11.89
C GLY A 231 18.34 6.54 -10.38
N ILE A 232 17.36 6.18 -9.56
CA ILE A 232 17.44 6.26 -8.09
C ILE A 232 17.19 4.87 -7.51
N ASP A 233 18.16 4.31 -6.79
CA ASP A 233 18.05 3.02 -6.08
C ASP A 233 19.03 3.01 -4.90
N ARG A 234 18.99 1.98 -4.05
CA ARG A 234 19.97 1.76 -2.97
C ARG A 234 21.05 0.73 -3.34
N VAL A 235 20.89 0.05 -4.48
CA VAL A 235 21.78 -1.02 -4.92
C VAL A 235 22.72 -0.49 -6.02
N PRO A 236 24.02 -0.32 -5.74
CA PRO A 236 24.97 0.26 -6.69
C PRO A 236 25.00 -0.44 -8.05
N ALA A 237 24.93 -1.78 -8.07
CA ALA A 237 24.91 -2.55 -9.31
C ALA A 237 23.71 -2.23 -10.22
N ARG A 238 22.55 -1.86 -9.66
CA ARG A 238 21.36 -1.46 -10.43
C ARG A 238 21.51 -0.07 -11.00
N ILE A 239 22.12 0.85 -10.26
CA ILE A 239 22.43 2.20 -10.72
C ILE A 239 23.40 2.14 -11.91
N GLU A 240 24.44 1.33 -11.80
CA GLU A 240 25.39 1.12 -12.90
C GLU A 240 24.72 0.46 -14.11
N MET A 241 23.77 -0.46 -13.89
CA MET A 241 22.96 -0.99 -14.98
C MET A 241 22.10 0.09 -15.64
N ALA A 242 21.44 0.95 -14.86
CA ALA A 242 20.63 2.04 -15.38
C ALA A 242 21.45 2.98 -16.27
N LYS A 243 22.69 3.33 -15.86
CA LYS A 243 23.61 4.12 -16.69
C LYS A 243 23.90 3.47 -18.04
N ARG A 244 24.18 2.15 -18.05
CA ARG A 244 24.40 1.40 -19.30
C ARG A 244 23.17 1.35 -20.20
N LEU A 245 21.97 1.50 -19.64
CA LEU A 245 20.70 1.43 -20.37
C LEU A 245 20.18 2.81 -20.82
N GLY A 246 20.69 3.90 -20.25
CA GLY A 246 20.31 5.25 -20.68
C GLY A 246 20.28 6.32 -19.60
N ALA A 247 20.41 5.95 -18.33
CA ALA A 247 20.45 6.93 -17.26
C ALA A 247 21.69 7.82 -17.43
N THR A 248 21.47 9.13 -17.42
CA THR A 248 22.53 10.14 -17.46
C THR A 248 23.14 10.35 -16.08
N HIS A 249 22.35 10.12 -15.03
CA HIS A 249 22.73 10.28 -13.64
C HIS A 249 22.23 9.10 -12.82
N GLY A 250 22.91 8.82 -11.72
CA GLY A 250 22.52 7.81 -10.74
C GLY A 250 22.60 8.37 -9.34
N ILE A 251 21.60 8.12 -8.50
CA ILE A 251 21.59 8.49 -7.08
C ILE A 251 21.47 7.23 -6.25
N ASP A 252 22.42 7.03 -5.34
CA ASP A 252 22.36 5.98 -4.33
C ASP A 252 21.69 6.53 -3.07
N THR A 253 20.47 6.07 -2.80
CA THR A 253 19.67 6.55 -1.66
C THR A 253 20.30 6.24 -0.30
N SER A 254 21.23 5.28 -0.22
CA SER A 254 21.96 4.96 1.01
C SER A 254 23.08 5.95 1.33
N SER A 255 23.46 6.79 0.36
CA SER A 255 24.61 7.70 0.44
C SER A 255 24.24 9.18 0.50
N VAL A 256 22.93 9.50 0.46
CA VAL A 256 22.43 10.88 0.39
C VAL A 256 21.56 11.21 1.59
N ALA A 257 21.75 12.40 2.17
CA ALA A 257 20.94 12.89 3.28
C ALA A 257 19.56 13.39 2.82
N ASN A 258 19.49 14.05 1.65
CA ASN A 258 18.25 14.57 1.09
C ASN A 258 18.19 14.26 -0.41
N LEU A 259 17.29 13.35 -0.80
CA LEU A 259 17.12 12.95 -2.19
C LEU A 259 16.65 14.10 -3.08
N GLY A 260 15.75 14.94 -2.57
CA GLY A 260 15.18 16.06 -3.32
C GLY A 260 16.23 17.11 -3.70
N ASP A 261 17.21 17.37 -2.82
CA ASP A 261 18.30 18.31 -3.10
C ASP A 261 19.21 17.81 -4.21
N GLU A 262 19.55 16.52 -4.23
CA GLU A 262 20.35 15.94 -5.31
C GLU A 262 19.60 15.95 -6.65
N VAL A 263 18.30 15.63 -6.65
CA VAL A 263 17.46 15.76 -7.86
C VAL A 263 17.40 17.21 -8.34
N ARG A 264 17.18 18.18 -7.44
CA ARG A 264 17.18 19.60 -7.79
C ARG A 264 18.53 20.05 -8.34
N LYS A 265 19.64 19.64 -7.74
CA LYS A 265 20.99 19.95 -8.23
C LYS A 265 21.21 19.49 -9.67
N ILE A 266 20.86 18.24 -9.99
CA ILE A 266 20.97 17.69 -11.35
C ILE A 266 20.04 18.41 -12.33
N THR A 267 18.87 18.82 -11.88
CA THR A 267 17.84 19.44 -12.72
C THR A 267 17.95 20.96 -12.84
N GLY A 268 18.99 21.59 -12.27
CA GLY A 268 19.18 23.04 -12.32
C GLY A 268 18.20 23.80 -11.41
N GLY A 269 17.83 23.21 -10.27
CA GLY A 269 16.99 23.77 -9.22
C GLY A 269 15.50 23.46 -9.35
N SER A 270 15.00 23.09 -10.55
CA SER A 270 13.56 22.97 -10.80
C SER A 270 12.92 21.71 -10.20
N GLY A 271 13.68 20.63 -10.05
CA GLY A 271 13.12 19.28 -9.89
C GLY A 271 12.87 18.59 -11.23
N SER A 272 12.42 17.34 -11.18
CA SER A 272 12.08 16.51 -12.35
C SER A 272 10.70 16.87 -12.91
N THR A 273 10.57 16.96 -14.23
CA THR A 273 9.26 17.18 -14.88
C THR A 273 8.44 15.90 -14.96
N ILE A 274 9.10 14.73 -14.93
CA ILE A 274 8.46 13.42 -14.81
C ILE A 274 9.18 12.66 -13.72
N THR A 275 8.45 12.20 -12.72
CA THR A 275 8.93 11.31 -11.66
C THR A 275 8.11 10.03 -11.71
N VAL A 276 8.78 8.87 -11.70
CA VAL A 276 8.14 7.56 -11.66
C VAL A 276 8.54 6.86 -10.36
N ASP A 277 7.57 6.47 -9.56
CA ASP A 277 7.79 5.52 -8.48
C ASP A 277 7.55 4.08 -8.97
N ALA A 278 8.60 3.28 -9.00
CA ALA A 278 8.55 1.83 -9.23
C ALA A 278 8.91 1.04 -7.96
N THR A 279 8.79 1.64 -6.78
CA THR A 279 9.12 0.99 -5.49
C THR A 279 7.92 0.62 -4.64
N GLY A 280 6.84 1.41 -4.66
CA GLY A 280 5.73 1.27 -3.70
C GLY A 280 6.08 1.71 -2.27
N VAL A 281 7.23 2.38 -2.06
CA VAL A 281 7.71 2.77 -0.73
C VAL A 281 7.21 4.18 -0.39
N MET A 282 6.28 4.29 0.56
CA MET A 282 5.57 5.54 0.85
C MET A 282 6.45 6.74 1.19
N PRO A 283 7.49 6.63 2.05
CA PRO A 283 8.40 7.76 2.30
C PRO A 283 9.12 8.25 1.04
N LEU A 284 9.39 7.35 0.09
CA LEU A 284 10.05 7.67 -1.16
C LEU A 284 9.07 8.29 -2.17
N ILE A 285 7.82 7.79 -2.20
CA ILE A 285 6.73 8.40 -2.99
C ILE A 285 6.50 9.85 -2.55
N GLN A 286 6.46 10.13 -1.25
CA GLN A 286 6.32 11.49 -0.73
C GLN A 286 7.46 12.40 -1.21
N GLN A 287 8.72 11.97 -1.03
CA GLN A 287 9.87 12.72 -1.54
C GLN A 287 9.81 12.92 -3.05
N GLY A 288 9.37 11.90 -3.80
CA GLY A 288 9.13 11.97 -5.23
C GLY A 288 8.15 13.06 -5.63
N LEU A 289 7.03 13.15 -4.92
CA LEU A 289 6.06 14.21 -5.13
C LEU A 289 6.65 15.59 -4.82
N ASP A 290 7.44 15.70 -3.76
CA ASP A 290 8.03 16.96 -3.31
C ASP A 290 9.06 17.49 -4.31
N PHE A 291 9.98 16.64 -4.81
CA PHE A 291 11.01 17.05 -5.77
C PHE A 291 10.53 17.12 -7.22
N THR A 292 9.33 16.61 -7.52
CA THR A 292 8.71 16.83 -8.84
C THR A 292 8.51 18.33 -9.04
N ALA A 293 8.88 18.84 -10.22
CA ALA A 293 8.77 20.24 -10.57
C ALA A 293 7.30 20.70 -10.63
N ASN A 294 7.06 22.01 -10.54
CA ASN A 294 5.75 22.58 -10.83
C ASN A 294 5.30 22.20 -12.25
N GLN A 295 4.01 21.92 -12.42
CA GLN A 295 3.41 21.33 -13.63
C GLN A 295 3.96 19.95 -14.04
N GLY A 296 4.83 19.35 -13.22
CA GLY A 296 5.38 18.03 -13.46
C GLY A 296 4.40 16.89 -13.15
N LYS A 297 4.75 15.69 -13.60
CA LYS A 297 3.99 14.46 -13.42
C LYS A 297 4.68 13.54 -12.43
N MET A 298 4.01 13.21 -11.33
CA MET A 298 4.37 12.10 -10.46
C MET A 298 3.53 10.88 -10.86
N VAL A 299 4.18 9.81 -11.29
CA VAL A 299 3.52 8.59 -11.77
C VAL A 299 3.77 7.44 -10.82
N LEU A 300 2.71 6.91 -10.24
CA LEU A 300 2.71 5.78 -9.32
C LEU A 300 2.59 4.48 -10.13
N LEU A 301 3.63 3.65 -10.07
CA LEU A 301 3.69 2.35 -10.74
C LEU A 301 3.87 1.25 -9.70
N GLY A 302 4.77 1.45 -8.72
CA GLY A 302 5.04 0.49 -7.67
C GLY A 302 3.81 0.19 -6.81
N VAL A 303 3.60 -1.09 -6.50
CA VAL A 303 2.47 -1.52 -5.66
C VAL A 303 2.82 -1.27 -4.19
N ALA A 304 2.19 -0.26 -3.60
CA ALA A 304 2.24 0.02 -2.17
C ALA A 304 1.22 -0.88 -1.41
N PRO A 305 1.32 -1.01 -0.07
CA PRO A 305 0.30 -1.67 0.72
C PRO A 305 -1.09 -1.08 0.47
N MET A 306 -2.13 -1.91 0.40
CA MET A 306 -3.49 -1.46 0.04
C MET A 306 -4.11 -0.44 0.99
N THR A 307 -3.63 -0.39 2.23
CA THR A 307 -4.07 0.57 3.25
C THR A 307 -3.22 1.84 3.29
N ALA A 308 -2.18 1.92 2.47
CA ALA A 308 -1.30 3.09 2.44
C ALA A 308 -2.02 4.30 1.86
N GLY A 309 -1.86 5.45 2.53
CA GLY A 309 -2.37 6.74 2.10
C GLY A 309 -1.23 7.73 1.86
N LEU A 310 -1.47 8.69 0.96
CA LEU A 310 -0.56 9.81 0.72
C LEU A 310 -1.17 11.07 1.32
N GLU A 311 -0.43 11.76 2.17
CA GLU A 311 -0.86 13.03 2.76
C GLU A 311 -0.49 14.18 1.82
N ILE A 312 -1.50 14.88 1.29
CA ILE A 312 -1.31 15.99 0.36
C ILE A 312 -1.94 17.24 0.96
N SER A 313 -1.10 18.25 1.22
CA SER A 313 -1.59 19.57 1.59
C SER A 313 -2.24 20.23 0.37
N VAL A 314 -3.56 20.45 0.44
CA VAL A 314 -4.40 20.81 -0.72
C VAL A 314 -3.96 22.14 -1.35
N VAL A 315 -3.80 23.21 -0.56
CA VAL A 315 -3.44 24.54 -1.10
C VAL A 315 -2.01 24.54 -1.68
N PRO A 316 -0.97 24.05 -0.98
CA PRO A 316 0.37 23.90 -1.56
C PRO A 316 0.41 23.03 -2.82
N PHE A 317 -0.33 21.93 -2.85
CA PHE A 317 -0.37 21.08 -4.04
C PHE A 317 -1.06 21.79 -5.21
N MET A 318 -2.22 22.42 -4.96
CA MET A 318 -2.97 23.18 -5.97
C MET A 318 -2.11 24.23 -6.67
N VAL A 319 -1.32 25.02 -5.92
CA VAL A 319 -0.48 26.08 -6.51
C VAL A 319 0.68 25.56 -7.35
N THR A 320 1.10 24.30 -7.17
CA THR A 320 2.19 23.71 -7.96
C THR A 320 1.72 23.27 -9.36
N GLY A 321 0.42 23.04 -9.55
CA GLY A 321 -0.13 22.47 -10.78
C GLY A 321 0.39 21.07 -11.13
N LYS A 322 0.99 20.35 -10.17
CA LYS A 322 1.50 18.98 -10.37
C LYS A 322 0.36 18.02 -10.68
N GLN A 323 0.69 16.95 -11.39
CA GLN A 323 -0.22 15.84 -11.68
C GLN A 323 0.25 14.59 -10.92
N LEU A 324 -0.66 13.93 -10.22
CA LEU A 324 -0.44 12.62 -9.60
C LEU A 324 -1.24 11.57 -10.38
N ILE A 325 -0.55 10.60 -10.98
CA ILE A 325 -1.12 9.69 -11.98
C ILE A 325 -0.81 8.25 -11.56
N GLY A 326 -1.79 7.35 -11.59
CA GLY A 326 -1.56 5.91 -11.45
C GLY A 326 -1.28 5.26 -12.79
N SER A 327 -0.34 4.33 -12.86
CA SER A 327 0.04 3.62 -14.08
C SER A 327 -0.25 2.12 -13.98
N MET A 328 -1.28 1.65 -14.67
CA MET A 328 -1.54 0.23 -14.86
C MET A 328 -0.97 -0.23 -16.19
N GLU A 329 -0.07 -1.21 -16.16
CA GLU A 329 0.50 -1.85 -17.36
C GLU A 329 1.08 -0.85 -18.39
N GLY A 330 1.57 0.29 -17.92
CA GLY A 330 2.15 1.35 -18.75
C GLY A 330 1.14 2.19 -19.54
N GLY A 331 -0.17 1.94 -19.36
CA GLY A 331 -1.22 2.63 -20.11
C GLY A 331 -1.23 2.30 -21.60
N VAL A 332 -0.77 1.09 -21.98
CA VAL A 332 -0.65 0.67 -23.37
C VAL A 332 -1.75 -0.30 -23.80
N LEU A 333 -1.96 -0.41 -25.12
CA LEU A 333 -2.62 -1.56 -25.73
C LEU A 333 -1.53 -2.60 -26.09
N PRO A 334 -1.51 -3.79 -25.46
CA PRO A 334 -0.42 -4.76 -25.66
C PRO A 334 -0.22 -5.18 -27.12
N GLU A 335 -1.32 -5.33 -27.85
CA GLU A 335 -1.34 -5.72 -29.26
C GLU A 335 -0.56 -4.75 -30.17
N ASP A 336 -0.53 -3.47 -29.82
CA ASP A 336 0.26 -2.47 -30.55
C ASP A 336 1.67 -2.32 -29.99
N TYR A 337 1.79 -2.38 -28.66
CA TYR A 337 2.98 -1.95 -27.95
C TYR A 337 4.06 -3.04 -27.86
N ILE A 338 3.68 -4.30 -27.68
CA ILE A 338 4.63 -5.43 -27.66
C ILE A 338 5.38 -5.55 -29.00
N PRO A 339 4.70 -5.54 -30.18
CA PRO A 339 5.37 -5.49 -31.47
C PRO A 339 6.31 -4.29 -31.63
N ARG A 340 5.97 -3.14 -31.04
CA ARG A 340 6.82 -1.95 -31.08
C ARG A 340 8.11 -2.15 -30.27
N MET A 341 8.02 -2.74 -29.08
CA MET A 341 9.19 -3.06 -28.26
C MET A 341 10.12 -4.06 -28.93
N ILE A 342 9.59 -5.10 -29.58
CA ILE A 342 10.39 -6.06 -30.34
C ILE A 342 11.16 -5.33 -31.46
N ARG A 343 10.51 -4.42 -32.18
CA ARG A 343 11.17 -3.61 -33.22
C ARG A 343 12.24 -2.68 -32.66
N TRP A 344 12.06 -2.12 -31.46
CA TRP A 344 13.12 -1.34 -30.81
C TRP A 344 14.33 -2.21 -30.42
N PHE A 345 14.07 -3.43 -29.93
CA PHE A 345 15.13 -4.40 -29.64
C PHE A 345 15.90 -4.77 -30.91
N GLN A 346 15.20 -5.10 -32.01
CA GLN A 346 15.81 -5.45 -33.30
C GLN A 346 16.65 -4.30 -33.88
N LYS A 347 16.30 -3.05 -33.58
CA LYS A 347 17.08 -1.85 -33.95
C LYS A 347 18.25 -1.56 -32.99
N GLY A 348 18.46 -2.39 -31.97
CA GLY A 348 19.49 -2.18 -30.94
C GLY A 348 19.19 -1.03 -29.96
N GLN A 349 17.95 -0.53 -29.94
CA GLN A 349 17.56 0.64 -29.13
C GLN A 349 16.99 0.25 -27.77
N PHE A 350 16.62 -1.02 -27.58
CA PHE A 350 15.97 -1.52 -26.37
C PHE A 350 16.59 -2.85 -25.91
N PRO A 351 17.81 -2.83 -25.35
CA PRO A 351 18.62 -4.03 -25.08
C PRO A 351 18.16 -4.80 -23.82
N ILE A 352 16.97 -5.41 -23.91
CA ILE A 352 16.35 -6.18 -22.81
C ILE A 352 17.12 -7.44 -22.43
N GLU A 353 17.97 -7.97 -23.30
CA GLU A 353 18.82 -9.15 -23.05
C GLU A 353 19.76 -8.94 -21.86
N ARG A 354 20.07 -7.67 -21.55
CA ARG A 354 20.88 -7.29 -20.39
C ARG A 354 20.15 -7.44 -19.06
N LEU A 355 18.83 -7.60 -19.08
CA LEU A 355 17.97 -7.73 -17.90
C LEU A 355 17.59 -9.19 -17.62
N ILE A 356 17.83 -10.09 -18.57
CA ILE A 356 17.23 -11.42 -18.58
C ILE A 356 18.26 -12.47 -18.16
N LYS A 357 17.81 -13.39 -17.30
CA LYS A 357 18.54 -14.59 -16.95
C LYS A 357 17.59 -15.78 -16.96
N PHE A 358 18.01 -16.85 -17.63
CA PHE A 358 17.20 -18.06 -17.78
C PHE A 358 17.42 -19.03 -16.63
N TYR A 359 16.33 -19.67 -16.21
CA TYR A 359 16.33 -20.72 -15.20
C TYR A 359 15.42 -21.86 -15.67
N PRO A 360 15.82 -23.14 -15.47
CA PRO A 360 14.87 -24.23 -15.64
C PRO A 360 13.77 -24.15 -14.56
N PRO A 361 12.55 -24.64 -14.82
CA PRO A 361 11.42 -24.55 -13.87
C PRO A 361 11.73 -25.10 -12.48
N GLN A 362 12.49 -26.20 -12.40
CA GLN A 362 12.91 -26.82 -11.13
C GLN A 362 13.78 -25.87 -10.29
N ALA A 363 14.69 -25.14 -10.93
CA ALA A 363 15.54 -24.17 -10.24
C ALA A 363 14.73 -22.97 -9.75
N TYR A 364 13.72 -22.52 -10.51
CA TYR A 364 12.84 -21.47 -10.04
C TYR A 364 12.01 -21.90 -8.82
N VAL A 365 11.44 -23.11 -8.82
CA VAL A 365 10.74 -23.65 -7.64
C VAL A 365 11.65 -23.65 -6.42
N TYR A 366 12.90 -24.09 -6.58
CA TYR A 366 13.90 -24.03 -5.52
C TYR A 366 14.12 -22.59 -5.03
N ILE A 367 14.40 -21.65 -5.94
CA ILE A 367 14.63 -20.23 -5.60
C ILE A 367 13.41 -19.62 -4.91
N ALA A 368 12.20 -19.89 -5.41
CA ALA A 368 10.96 -19.40 -4.83
C ALA A 368 10.78 -19.91 -3.40
N MET A 369 11.13 -21.18 -3.13
CA MET A 369 11.06 -21.79 -1.80
C MET A 369 12.17 -21.33 -0.85
N THR A 370 13.39 -21.05 -1.34
CA THR A 370 14.55 -20.72 -0.50
C THR A 370 14.75 -19.24 -0.26
N LYS A 371 14.26 -18.37 -1.16
CA LYS A 371 14.38 -16.93 -0.98
C LYS A 371 13.42 -16.54 0.15
N PRO A 372 13.90 -15.96 1.26
CA PRO A 372 13.02 -15.53 2.34
C PRO A 372 11.94 -14.60 1.76
N SER A 373 10.71 -14.71 2.25
CA SER A 373 9.66 -13.77 1.87
C SER A 373 10.20 -12.36 2.11
N SER A 374 10.21 -11.53 1.08
CA SER A 374 10.81 -10.20 1.12
C SER A 374 10.05 -9.20 1.98
N ASN A 375 9.18 -9.69 2.89
CA ASN A 375 8.72 -8.97 4.06
C ASN A 375 9.71 -9.07 5.24
N SER A 376 10.81 -9.83 5.09
CA SER A 376 11.96 -9.76 6.01
C SER A 376 12.92 -8.67 5.58
N SER A 377 12.50 -7.42 5.72
CA SER A 377 13.44 -6.42 6.25
C SER A 377 13.62 -6.77 7.72
N ASP A 378 14.68 -7.51 8.05
CA ASP A 378 15.12 -7.61 9.43
C ASP A 378 16.55 -7.06 9.49
N PRO A 379 16.73 -6.03 10.31
CA PRO A 379 17.38 -6.29 11.57
C PRO A 379 16.37 -6.09 12.68
N GLU A 380 16.13 -7.16 13.43
CA GLU A 380 15.32 -7.24 14.66
C GLU A 380 13.84 -7.60 14.47
N VAL A 381 13.56 -8.91 14.55
CA VAL A 381 12.64 -9.53 15.51
C VAL A 381 11.91 -8.46 16.33
N GLY A 382 10.82 -7.91 15.79
CA GLY A 382 10.26 -6.71 16.42
C GLY A 382 8.94 -6.17 15.91
N HIS A 383 8.50 -6.39 14.67
CA HIS A 383 7.26 -5.75 14.20
C HIS A 383 5.98 -6.61 14.34
N HIS A 384 6.06 -7.92 14.11
CA HIS A 384 4.92 -8.81 14.39
C HIS A 384 4.85 -9.23 15.86
N GLU A 385 5.99 -9.35 16.55
CA GLU A 385 6.00 -9.54 18.00
C GLU A 385 5.60 -8.26 18.74
N ALA A 386 5.87 -7.04 18.26
CA ALA A 386 5.32 -5.83 18.88
C ALA A 386 3.78 -5.75 18.75
N LEU A 387 3.20 -6.24 17.66
CA LEU A 387 1.74 -6.33 17.51
C LEU A 387 1.11 -7.47 18.34
N HIS A 388 1.86 -8.50 18.70
CA HIS A 388 1.42 -9.53 19.66
C HIS A 388 1.75 -9.17 21.13
N ALA A 389 2.75 -8.31 21.36
CA ALA A 389 3.08 -7.74 22.67
C ALA A 389 2.14 -6.58 23.03
N ILE A 390 1.57 -5.90 22.03
CA ILE A 390 0.30 -5.21 22.18
C ILE A 390 -0.77 -6.28 22.10
N ARG A 391 -0.99 -6.98 23.22
CA ARG A 391 -2.36 -7.38 23.54
C ARG A 391 -3.17 -6.09 23.47
N SER A 392 -3.85 -5.84 22.35
CA SER A 392 -5.09 -5.07 22.40
C SER A 392 -5.82 -5.69 23.58
N ALA A 393 -6.05 -4.91 24.64
CA ALA A 393 -6.74 -5.42 25.81
C ALA A 393 -8.04 -6.01 25.29
N ALA A 394 -8.07 -7.34 25.09
CA ALA A 394 -9.29 -8.10 25.01
C ALA A 394 -10.02 -7.60 26.25
N SER A 395 -11.17 -6.95 26.05
CA SER A 395 -11.94 -6.34 27.13
C SER A 395 -11.99 -7.35 28.27
N ILE A 396 -11.14 -7.16 29.27
CA ILE A 396 -11.12 -8.04 30.43
C ILE A 396 -12.37 -7.59 31.15
N SER A 397 -13.47 -8.33 30.99
CA SER A 397 -14.65 -8.09 31.80
C SER A 397 -14.23 -8.43 33.22
N MET A 398 -13.85 -7.42 33.98
CA MET A 398 -13.52 -7.53 35.38
C MET A 398 -14.84 -7.74 36.12
N SER A 399 -14.96 -8.86 36.84
CA SER A 399 -16.16 -9.11 37.64
C SER A 399 -16.22 -8.06 38.77
N PRO A 400 -17.42 -7.71 39.26
CA PRO A 400 -17.58 -6.78 40.39
C PRO A 400 -16.73 -7.18 41.60
N GLU A 401 -16.57 -8.48 41.84
CA GLU A 401 -15.77 -9.02 42.96
C GLU A 401 -14.26 -8.85 42.75
N LEU A 402 -13.79 -8.91 41.49
CA LEU A 402 -12.39 -8.68 41.15
C LEU A 402 -12.04 -7.18 41.24
N PHE A 403 -12.98 -6.30 40.87
CA PHE A 403 -12.83 -4.85 41.05
C PHE A 403 -12.76 -4.47 42.53
N GLU A 404 -13.61 -5.07 43.38
CA GLU A 404 -13.59 -4.85 44.83
C GLU A 404 -12.26 -5.30 45.46
N LYS A 405 -11.73 -6.46 45.06
CA LYS A 405 -10.46 -6.97 45.57
C LYS A 405 -9.24 -6.13 45.17
N LEU A 406 -9.22 -5.58 43.95
CA LEU A 406 -8.09 -4.78 43.46
C LEU A 406 -8.13 -3.33 43.92
N TYR A 407 -9.31 -2.76 44.11
CA TYR A 407 -9.46 -1.31 44.35
C TYR A 407 -10.04 -0.95 45.72
N LEU A 408 -10.65 -1.89 46.45
CA LEU A 408 -11.35 -1.62 47.71
C LEU A 408 -10.89 -2.48 48.91
N ALA A 409 -10.11 -3.55 48.71
CA ALA A 409 -9.51 -4.29 49.82
C ALA A 409 -8.12 -3.71 50.22
N PRO A 410 -7.81 -3.53 51.52
CA PRO A 410 -6.49 -3.08 51.95
C PRO A 410 -5.60 -4.29 52.26
N PRO A 411 -4.50 -4.52 51.51
CA PRO A 411 -3.23 -4.72 52.22
C PRO A 411 -2.01 -4.37 51.36
N ASN A 412 -1.69 -3.08 51.24
CA ASN A 412 -0.29 -2.69 51.08
C ASN A 412 0.09 -1.91 52.35
N ALA A 413 1.05 -2.45 53.10
CA ALA A 413 1.60 -1.81 54.27
C ALA A 413 2.52 -0.67 53.83
N VAL A 414 1.96 0.53 53.70
CA VAL A 414 2.72 1.76 53.42
C VAL A 414 3.02 2.46 54.74
N LYS A 415 4.30 2.79 54.97
CA LYS A 415 4.78 3.43 56.19
C LYS A 415 4.44 4.93 56.17
N GLY A 416 3.90 5.45 57.28
CA GLY A 416 3.69 6.88 57.51
C GLY A 416 2.22 7.35 57.44
N ASP A 417 1.94 8.49 58.07
CA ASP A 417 0.60 9.06 58.33
C ASP A 417 -0.12 9.60 57.06
N LEU A 418 0.29 9.15 55.85
CA LEU A 418 -0.23 9.56 54.54
C LEU A 418 -1.72 9.24 54.33
N ARG A 419 -2.29 8.31 55.10
CA ARG A 419 -3.73 7.97 55.01
C ARG A 419 -4.66 9.03 55.59
N LYS A 420 -4.19 9.92 56.47
CA LYS A 420 -5.06 10.93 57.10
C LYS A 420 -5.34 12.14 56.21
N THR A 421 -4.57 12.37 55.14
CA THR A 421 -4.62 13.64 54.41
C THR A 421 -5.31 13.56 53.04
N PHE A 422 -5.37 12.40 52.35
CA PHE A 422 -5.78 12.40 50.93
C PHE A 422 -6.84 11.38 50.50
N GLY A 423 -7.34 10.50 51.37
CA GLY A 423 -8.25 9.43 50.94
C GLY A 423 -7.67 8.60 49.78
N ASN A 424 -8.48 7.79 49.09
CA ASN A 424 -8.03 7.11 47.86
C ASN A 424 -8.16 8.09 46.67
N PRO A 425 -7.06 8.63 46.10
CA PRO A 425 -7.11 9.66 45.06
C PRO A 425 -7.45 9.09 43.66
N THR A 426 -7.46 7.77 43.53
CA THR A 426 -7.64 7.04 42.26
C THR A 426 -8.91 7.44 41.49
N PRO A 427 -10.09 7.63 42.12
CA PRO A 427 -11.29 8.05 41.39
C PRO A 427 -11.21 9.48 40.84
N LEU A 428 -10.53 10.40 41.54
CA LEU A 428 -10.34 11.78 41.09
C LEU A 428 -9.33 11.86 39.94
N ALA A 429 -8.26 11.06 40.03
CA ALA A 429 -7.27 10.93 38.96
C ALA A 429 -7.87 10.31 37.69
N LEU A 430 -8.72 9.28 37.84
CA LEU A 430 -9.47 8.69 36.72
C LEU A 430 -10.46 9.68 36.10
N ALA A 431 -11.18 10.45 36.91
CA ALA A 431 -12.10 11.48 36.42
C ALA A 431 -11.36 12.61 35.69
N GLY A 432 -10.22 13.09 36.22
CA GLY A 432 -9.39 14.12 35.58
C GLY A 432 -8.73 13.63 34.29
N PHE A 433 -8.24 12.38 34.27
CA PHE A 433 -7.68 11.74 33.09
C PHE A 433 -8.72 11.56 31.98
N LEU A 434 -9.92 11.08 32.33
CA LEU A 434 -11.04 10.93 31.39
C LEU A 434 -11.49 12.29 30.86
N LEU A 435 -11.61 13.32 31.70
CA LEU A 435 -11.98 14.67 31.25
C LEU A 435 -10.95 15.32 30.31
N ALA A 436 -9.66 15.01 30.49
CA ALA A 436 -8.58 15.57 29.67
C ALA A 436 -8.37 14.83 28.34
N LEU A 437 -8.57 13.50 28.31
CA LEU A 437 -8.31 12.68 27.12
C LEU A 437 -9.55 12.36 26.29
N MET A 438 -10.75 12.49 26.84
CA MET A 438 -11.98 12.13 26.12
C MET A 438 -12.20 12.90 24.80
N PRO A 439 -11.83 14.19 24.66
CA PRO A 439 -11.86 14.86 23.35
C PRO A 439 -10.89 14.25 22.35
N LEU A 440 -9.67 13.93 22.78
CA LEU A 440 -8.62 13.35 21.93
C LEU A 440 -8.95 11.90 21.55
N SER A 441 -9.47 11.11 22.48
CA SER A 441 -9.89 9.72 22.24
C SER A 441 -11.10 9.64 21.30
N CYS A 442 -12.07 10.55 21.41
CA CYS A 442 -13.23 10.60 20.50
C CYS A 442 -12.84 11.01 19.07
N ASP A 443 -11.87 11.92 18.91
CA ASP A 443 -11.33 12.31 17.60
C ASP A 443 -10.53 11.16 16.95
N LEU A 444 -9.66 10.50 17.73
CA LEU A 444 -8.86 9.38 17.24
C LEU A 444 -9.69 8.13 16.89
N MET A 445 -10.88 7.99 17.47
CA MET A 445 -11.80 6.86 17.17
C MET A 445 -12.88 7.19 16.14
N GLY A 446 -12.92 8.42 15.60
CA GLY A 446 -13.84 8.80 14.51
C GLY A 446 -15.33 8.73 14.87
N TRP A 447 -15.68 8.83 16.14
CA TRP A 447 -17.05 8.60 16.61
C TRP A 447 -17.94 9.81 16.35
N ARG A 448 -18.63 9.81 15.21
CA ARG A 448 -19.63 10.83 14.86
C ARG A 448 -20.91 10.64 15.68
N GLY A 449 -21.09 11.38 16.78
CA GLY A 449 -22.42 11.47 17.41
C GLY A 449 -22.55 11.85 18.89
N ALA A 450 -21.48 12.04 19.68
CA ALA A 450 -21.62 12.46 21.08
C ALA A 450 -21.28 13.94 21.24
N SER A 451 -22.24 14.73 21.74
CA SER A 451 -22.08 16.14 22.08
C SER A 451 -20.91 16.36 23.04
N HIS A 452 -19.80 16.80 22.47
CA HIS A 452 -18.61 17.35 23.11
C HIS A 452 -19.01 18.49 24.07
N PHE A 453 -18.35 18.61 25.23
CA PHE A 453 -17.88 19.85 25.88
C PHE A 453 -17.76 19.65 27.39
N GLY A 454 -16.52 19.65 27.90
CA GLY A 454 -16.26 19.91 29.32
C GLY A 454 -16.66 21.34 29.68
N ALA A 455 -16.91 21.62 30.96
CA ALA A 455 -17.45 22.91 31.43
C ALA A 455 -16.63 24.14 30.97
N ALA A 456 -15.31 24.00 30.82
CA ALA A 456 -14.43 25.05 30.31
C ALA A 456 -14.62 25.34 28.82
N SER A 457 -14.83 24.30 28.00
CA SER A 457 -15.16 24.47 26.58
C SER A 457 -16.52 25.14 26.38
N ILE A 458 -17.49 24.91 27.27
CA ILE A 458 -18.80 25.57 27.23
C ILE A 458 -18.65 27.09 27.41
N LEU A 459 -17.87 27.55 28.40
CA LEU A 459 -17.66 28.99 28.63
C LEU A 459 -16.87 29.66 27.50
N ALA A 460 -15.83 29.00 26.98
CA ALA A 460 -15.08 29.52 25.83
C ALA A 460 -15.96 29.64 24.57
N LEU A 461 -16.85 28.69 24.34
CA LEU A 461 -17.79 28.72 23.22
C LEU A 461 -18.84 29.80 23.36
N LEU A 462 -19.34 30.07 24.57
CA LEU A 462 -20.26 31.19 24.82
C LEU A 462 -19.58 32.54 24.53
N CYS A 463 -18.31 32.71 24.91
CA CYS A 463 -17.54 33.91 24.57
C CYS A 463 -17.32 34.05 23.06
N LEU A 464 -16.99 32.96 22.36
CA LEU A 464 -16.81 32.97 20.91
C LEU A 464 -18.13 33.24 20.17
N LEU A 465 -19.23 32.63 20.61
CA LEU A 465 -20.56 32.86 20.06
C LEU A 465 -20.96 34.34 20.23
N GLY A 466 -20.71 34.93 21.40
CA GLY A 466 -20.92 36.36 21.63
C GLY A 466 -20.02 37.26 20.76
N ALA A 467 -18.77 36.83 20.49
CA ALA A 467 -17.86 37.57 19.61
C ALA A 467 -18.34 37.55 18.15
N PHE A 468 -18.78 36.39 17.65
CA PHE A 468 -19.34 36.27 16.31
C PHE A 468 -20.66 37.02 16.15
N TRP A 469 -21.51 37.02 17.17
CA TRP A 469 -22.73 37.81 17.18
C TRP A 469 -22.43 39.32 17.16
N ALA A 470 -21.47 39.79 17.98
CA ALA A 470 -21.03 41.18 17.99
C ALA A 470 -20.32 41.62 16.69
N TRP A 471 -19.71 40.71 15.95
CA TRP A 471 -19.19 40.97 14.60
C TRP A 471 -20.27 40.98 13.53
N ALA A 472 -21.31 40.14 13.67
CA ALA A 472 -22.42 40.08 12.72
C ALA A 472 -23.33 41.32 12.79
N ASP A 473 -23.43 41.96 13.96
CA ASP A 473 -24.23 43.18 14.18
C ASP A 473 -23.56 44.48 13.69
N ASP A 474 -22.38 44.40 13.04
CA ASP A 474 -21.49 45.55 12.89
C ASP A 474 -21.79 46.45 11.67
N TYR A 475 -22.86 47.24 11.78
CA TYR A 475 -22.96 48.57 11.15
C TYR A 475 -22.75 49.71 12.16
N THR A 476 -22.52 49.44 13.45
CA THR A 476 -22.50 50.47 14.53
C THR A 476 -21.31 50.45 15.50
N GLY A 477 -20.27 49.64 15.31
CA GLY A 477 -18.94 49.85 15.92
C GLY A 477 -18.59 49.01 17.15
N HIS A 478 -19.01 47.75 17.21
CA HIS A 478 -18.75 46.87 18.38
C HIS A 478 -17.50 45.96 18.25
N THR A 479 -16.62 46.21 17.27
CA THR A 479 -15.37 45.47 17.05
C THR A 479 -14.49 45.29 18.29
N LEU A 480 -14.45 46.29 19.18
CA LEU A 480 -13.66 46.24 20.41
C LEU A 480 -14.20 45.21 21.42
N LEU A 481 -15.53 45.05 21.51
CA LEU A 481 -16.16 44.05 22.38
C LEU A 481 -15.91 42.64 21.85
N ALA A 482 -16.09 42.43 20.54
CA ALA A 482 -15.82 41.14 19.91
C ALA A 482 -14.35 40.69 20.10
N ARG A 483 -13.40 41.62 19.94
CA ARG A 483 -11.98 41.35 20.22
C ARG A 483 -11.72 40.97 21.68
N ARG A 484 -12.37 41.65 22.64
CA ARG A 484 -12.24 41.30 24.08
C ARG A 484 -12.81 39.93 24.39
N LEU A 485 -13.93 39.56 23.78
CA LEU A 485 -14.54 38.24 23.94
C LEU A 485 -13.69 37.11 23.35
N CYS A 486 -13.05 37.33 22.19
CA CYS A 486 -12.08 36.37 21.63
C CYS A 486 -10.86 36.18 22.54
N VAL A 487 -10.31 37.27 23.09
CA VAL A 487 -9.19 37.20 24.05
C VAL A 487 -9.61 36.47 25.33
N GLY A 488 -10.83 36.73 25.83
CA GLY A 488 -11.40 36.02 26.97
C GLY A 488 -11.55 34.51 26.72
N ALA A 489 -12.04 34.13 25.54
CA ALA A 489 -12.13 32.71 25.15
C ALA A 489 -10.76 32.02 25.11
N GLY A 490 -9.75 32.67 24.53
CA GLY A 490 -8.38 32.15 24.51
C GLY A 490 -7.78 31.99 25.91
N ALA A 491 -8.00 32.97 26.80
CA ALA A 491 -7.52 32.91 28.18
C ALA A 491 -8.18 31.77 28.97
N LEU A 492 -9.49 31.55 28.80
CA LEU A 492 -10.22 30.46 29.46
C LEU A 492 -9.70 29.08 29.02
N LEU A 493 -9.45 28.90 27.72
CA LEU A 493 -8.88 27.66 27.19
C LEU A 493 -7.46 27.44 27.71
N PHE A 494 -6.62 28.47 27.68
CA PHE A 494 -5.24 28.39 28.16
C PHE A 494 -5.17 27.99 29.65
N VAL A 495 -5.94 28.64 30.52
CA VAL A 495 -5.96 28.34 31.97
C VAL A 495 -6.41 26.90 32.22
N THR A 496 -7.42 26.44 31.48
CA THR A 496 -7.95 25.08 31.63
C THR A 496 -6.91 24.04 31.20
N SER A 497 -6.28 24.23 30.04
CA SER A 497 -5.23 23.35 29.56
C SER A 497 -4.03 23.34 30.49
N PHE A 498 -3.60 24.51 30.98
CA PHE A 498 -2.49 24.62 31.92
C PHE A 498 -2.78 23.91 33.24
N ALA A 499 -3.99 24.08 33.80
CA ALA A 499 -4.41 23.37 35.01
C ALA A 499 -4.44 21.84 34.79
N GLY A 500 -4.90 21.37 33.63
CA GLY A 500 -4.87 19.95 33.26
C GLY A 500 -3.45 19.38 33.22
N TRP A 501 -2.52 20.07 32.58
CA TRP A 501 -1.11 19.68 32.53
C TRP A 501 -0.43 19.72 33.90
N TYR A 502 -0.75 20.73 34.73
CA TYR A 502 -0.24 20.83 36.09
C TYR A 502 -0.68 19.66 36.97
N ILE A 503 -1.96 19.27 36.89
CA ILE A 503 -2.50 18.12 37.62
C ILE A 503 -1.85 16.82 37.13
N LEU A 504 -1.71 16.64 35.81
CA LEU A 504 -1.06 15.46 35.25
C LEU A 504 0.40 15.35 35.71
N LEU A 505 1.15 16.46 35.70
CA LEU A 505 2.53 16.50 36.16
C LEU A 505 2.64 16.17 37.65
N ALA A 506 1.76 16.74 38.49
CA ALA A 506 1.74 16.45 39.93
C ALA A 506 1.48 14.96 40.20
N ILE A 507 0.58 14.33 39.42
CA ILE A 507 0.29 12.89 39.50
C ILE A 507 1.50 12.07 39.07
N LEU A 508 2.15 12.43 37.95
CA LEU A 508 3.33 11.71 37.47
C LEU A 508 4.48 11.77 38.48
N LEU A 509 4.74 12.93 39.07
CA LEU A 509 5.75 13.09 40.12
C LEU A 509 5.43 12.26 41.36
N ALA A 510 4.14 12.14 41.73
CA ALA A 510 3.71 11.30 42.83
C ALA A 510 3.84 9.79 42.53
N ILE A 511 3.55 9.36 41.30
CA ILE A 511 3.66 7.94 40.89
C ILE A 511 5.11 7.45 40.90
N VAL A 512 6.06 8.32 40.57
CA VAL A 512 7.49 7.97 40.52
C VAL A 512 8.23 8.27 41.83
N ASP A 513 7.51 8.55 42.93
CA ASP A 513 8.05 8.91 44.24
C ASP A 513 9.12 10.03 44.18
N PHE A 514 8.88 11.04 43.34
CA PHE A 514 9.82 12.15 43.17
C PHE A 514 9.90 12.98 44.47
N PRO A 515 11.09 13.44 44.91
CA PRO A 515 11.29 14.10 46.20
C PRO A 515 10.63 15.48 46.35
N ILE A 516 9.98 15.99 45.30
CA ILE A 516 9.27 17.28 45.29
C ILE A 516 7.78 17.01 45.07
N GLN A 517 6.96 17.33 46.07
CA GLN A 517 5.51 17.30 45.96
C GLN A 517 4.96 18.68 45.61
N ILE A 518 4.23 18.74 44.50
CA ILE A 518 3.59 19.95 44.02
C ILE A 518 2.18 20.04 44.63
N PRO A 519 1.76 21.18 45.21
CA PRO A 519 0.45 21.29 45.84
C PRO A 519 -0.68 21.15 44.83
N VAL A 520 -1.58 20.20 45.06
CA VAL A 520 -2.86 20.07 44.36
C VAL A 520 -3.94 20.48 45.36
N GLY A 521 -4.76 21.48 45.03
CA GLY A 521 -5.79 21.99 45.94
C GLY A 521 -6.80 20.91 46.31
N ASP A 522 -7.01 20.70 47.61
CA ASP A 522 -7.97 19.72 48.13
C ASP A 522 -9.37 20.33 48.26
N LEU A 523 -10.30 19.88 47.42
CA LEU A 523 -11.70 20.31 47.42
C LEU A 523 -12.59 19.40 48.30
N SER A 524 -12.05 18.35 48.91
CA SER A 524 -12.82 17.40 49.74
C SER A 524 -13.41 18.06 51.00
N SER A 525 -12.78 19.15 51.48
CA SER A 525 -13.32 19.99 52.57
C SER A 525 -14.49 20.89 52.14
N VAL A 526 -14.69 21.09 50.83
CA VAL A 526 -15.69 22.01 50.26
C VAL A 526 -16.89 21.25 49.69
N ILE A 527 -16.67 20.05 49.14
CA ILE A 527 -17.70 19.24 48.49
C ILE A 527 -17.84 17.89 49.22
N LYS A 528 -18.80 17.81 50.15
CA LYS A 528 -19.09 16.58 50.89
C LYS A 528 -19.57 15.46 49.97
N GLY A 529 -18.98 14.27 50.12
CA GLY A 529 -19.31 13.08 49.35
C GLY A 529 -20.71 12.55 49.64
N LYS A 530 -21.27 11.75 48.72
CA LYS A 530 -22.62 11.17 48.87
C LYS A 530 -22.76 10.30 50.12
N SER A 531 -21.75 9.50 50.46
CA SER A 531 -21.72 8.68 51.68
C SER A 531 -21.70 9.50 52.97
N GLU A 532 -21.06 10.69 52.97
CA GLU A 532 -21.15 11.63 54.09
C GLU A 532 -22.54 12.26 54.19
N ARG A 533 -23.15 12.62 53.05
CA ARG A 533 -24.54 13.12 53.02
C ARG A 533 -25.53 12.07 53.53
N ASP A 534 -25.36 10.81 53.15
CA ASP A 534 -26.20 9.70 53.58
C ASP A 534 -25.97 9.32 55.06
N MET A 535 -24.74 9.43 55.58
CA MET A 535 -24.47 9.31 57.03
C MET A 535 -25.06 10.47 57.85
N THR A 536 -25.11 11.68 57.28
CA THR A 536 -25.72 12.84 57.94
C THR A 536 -27.25 12.70 57.97
N LEU A 537 -27.85 12.16 56.90
CA LEU A 537 -29.27 11.84 56.80
C LEU A 537 -29.68 10.65 57.67
N GLY A 538 -28.84 9.61 57.76
CA GLY A 538 -29.07 8.45 58.63
C GLY A 538 -28.93 8.75 60.13
N LYS A 539 -28.09 9.73 60.51
CA LYS A 539 -28.03 10.23 61.90
C LYS A 539 -29.22 11.11 62.29
N GLN A 540 -29.90 11.76 61.32
CA GLN A 540 -31.14 12.52 61.57
C GLN A 540 -32.40 11.65 61.60
N GLN A 541 -32.34 10.38 61.18
CA GLN A 541 -33.47 9.44 61.24
C GLN A 541 -33.46 8.52 62.47
N ASN A 542 -32.40 8.54 63.29
CA ASN A 542 -32.27 7.73 64.51
C ASN A 542 -32.03 8.57 65.79
N SER A 543 -32.42 9.85 65.78
CA SER A 543 -32.42 10.73 66.96
C SER A 543 -33.79 11.33 67.21
#